data_AF-A0A5D4M9X7-F1
#
_entry.id   AF-A0A5D4M9X7-F1
#
_cell.length_a   1.000
_cell.length_b   1.000
_cell.length_c   1.000
_cell.angle_alpha   90.00
_cell.angle_beta   90.00
_cell.angle_gamma   90.00
#
_symmetry.space_group_name_H-M   'P 1'
#
loop_
_entity.id
_entity.type
_entity.pdbx_description
1 polymer ?
#
loop_
_entity_poly.entity_id
_entity_poly.type
_entity_poly.pdbx_seq_one_letter_code
_entity_poly.pdbx_strand_id
1 'polypeptide(L)' 'MKPSTNRMLTRIKSIYIFIKKNGTVTTQDLVDEFCITPRTIQRDLNVLAYNDLVESPGRGQWTTTEKKVKMTS' A
#
# COMPACT_ATOMS: atom_id res chain seq x y z
N MET A 1 -17.53 11.84 2.99
CA MET A 1 -17.30 10.37 3.00
C MET A 1 -17.63 9.81 4.38
N LYS A 2 -18.06 8.55 4.50
CA LYS A 2 -18.26 7.93 5.82
C LYS A 2 -16.91 7.89 6.57
N PRO A 3 -16.87 8.10 7.91
CA PRO A 3 -15.63 8.14 8.68
C PRO A 3 -14.74 6.89 8.52
N SER A 4 -15.38 5.72 8.41
CA SER A 4 -14.71 4.44 8.19
C SER A 4 -13.99 4.36 6.85
N THR A 5 -14.60 4.88 5.78
CA THR A 5 -14.00 4.94 4.44
C THR A 5 -12.79 5.88 4.42
N ASN A 6 -12.86 7.00 5.15
CA ASN A 6 -11.77 7.96 5.21
C ASN A 6 -10.52 7.35 5.87
N ARG A 7 -10.69 6.66 7.01
CA ARG A 7 -9.59 5.97 7.70
C ARG A 7 -8.92 4.90 6.83
N MET A 8 -9.72 4.14 6.08
CA MET A 8 -9.20 3.14 5.13
C MET A 8 -8.38 3.78 4.02
N LEU A 9 -8.88 4.86 3.40
CA LEU A 9 -8.14 5.55 2.35
C LEU A 9 -6.84 6.18 2.85
N THR A 10 -6.86 6.79 4.04
CA THR A 10 -5.64 7.31 4.68
C THR A 10 -4.61 6.20 4.85
N ARG A 11 -5.03 5.03 5.33
CA ARG A 11 -4.12 3.88 5.50
C ARG A 11 -3.54 3.39 4.18
N ILE A 12 -4.38 3.22 3.15
CA ILE A 12 -3.93 2.80 1.81
C ILE A 12 -2.91 3.80 1.24
N LYS A 13 -3.17 5.11 1.39
CA LYS A 13 -2.23 6.16 0.96
C LYS A 13 -0.89 6.07 1.71
N SER A 14 -0.93 5.85 3.03
CA SER A 14 0.29 5.68 3.83
C SER A 14 1.10 4.46 3.42
N ILE A 15 0.45 3.32 3.15
CA ILE A 15 1.12 2.11 2.64
C ILE A 15 1.83 2.39 1.31
N TYR A 16 1.15 3.04 0.36
CA TYR A 16 1.78 3.42 -0.91
C TYR A 16 3.00 4.32 -0.72
N ILE A 17 2.91 5.34 0.14
CA ILE A 17 4.02 6.24 0.44
C ILE A 17 5.19 5.49 1.08
N PHE A 18 4.90 4.52 1.96
CA PHE A 18 5.93 3.70 2.59
C PHE A 18 6.68 2.85 1.57
N ILE A 19 5.97 2.14 0.69
CA ILE A 19 6.59 1.36 -0.39
C ILE A 19 7.43 2.29 -1.28
N LYS A 20 6.88 3.44 -1.69
CA LYS A 20 7.59 4.42 -2.52
C LYS A 20 8.89 4.91 -1.91
N LYS A 21 8.94 5.09 -0.58
CA LYS A 21 10.12 5.57 0.14
C LYS A 21 11.17 4.48 0.35
N ASN A 22 10.75 3.25 0.60
CA ASN A 22 11.64 2.13 0.92
C ASN A 22 12.00 1.27 -0.31
N GLY A 23 11.36 1.48 -1.46
CA GLY A 23 11.53 0.67 -2.66
C GLY A 23 10.73 -0.64 -2.56
N THR A 24 11.40 -1.77 -2.79
CA THR A 24 10.76 -3.09 -2.67
C THR A 24 10.65 -3.49 -1.21
N VAL A 25 9.45 -3.79 -0.74
CA VAL A 25 9.17 -4.24 0.64
C VAL A 25 8.44 -5.57 0.63
N THR A 26 8.42 -6.26 1.76
CA THR A 26 7.65 -7.48 1.97
C THR A 26 6.31 -7.20 2.64
N THR A 27 5.40 -8.18 2.55
CA THR A 27 4.13 -8.13 3.27
C THR A 27 4.35 -8.08 4.79
N GLN A 28 5.43 -8.69 5.29
CA GLN A 28 5.77 -8.67 6.72
C GLN A 28 6.24 -7.28 7.16
N ASP A 29 7.08 -6.60 6.37
CA ASP A 29 7.50 -5.22 6.68
C ASP A 29 6.31 -4.28 6.86
N LEU A 30 5.28 -4.45 6.03
CA LEU A 30 4.05 -3.68 6.12
C LEU A 30 3.18 -4.07 7.33
N VAL A 31 3.17 -5.34 7.73
CA VAL A 31 2.46 -5.79 8.94
C VAL A 31 3.11 -5.19 10.18
N ASP A 32 4.44 -5.18 10.23
CA ASP A 32 5.23 -4.69 11.36
C ASP A 32 5.15 -3.16 11.46
N GLU A 33 5.26 -2.44 10.35
CA GLU A 33 5.17 -0.97 10.32
C GLU A 33 3.78 -0.45 10.72
N PHE A 34 2.72 -1.07 10.18
CA PHE A 34 1.35 -0.57 10.35
C PHE A 34 0.58 -1.26 11.48
N CYS A 35 1.18 -2.25 12.16
CA CYS A 35 0.57 -3.03 13.24
C CYS A 35 -0.83 -3.56 12.88
N ILE A 36 -0.99 -4.10 11.66
CA ILE A 36 -2.27 -4.63 11.16
C ILE A 36 -2.11 -6.03 10.58
N THR A 37 -3.20 -6.78 10.56
CA THR A 37 -3.16 -8.18 10.11
C THR A 37 -2.71 -8.30 8.64
N PRO A 38 -2.02 -9.40 8.27
CA PRO A 38 -1.64 -9.67 6.88
C PRO A 38 -2.83 -9.60 5.90
N ARG A 39 -4.02 -10.03 6.35
CA ARG A 39 -5.25 -9.98 5.55
C ARG A 39 -5.69 -8.56 5.23
N THR A 40 -5.51 -7.63 6.15
CA THR A 40 -5.82 -6.20 5.94
C THR A 40 -4.80 -5.58 4.98
N ILE A 41 -3.51 -5.84 5.17
CA ILE A 41 -2.44 -5.41 4.26
C ILE A 41 -2.71 -5.90 2.84
N GLN A 42 -3.00 -7.20 2.68
CA GLN A 42 -3.26 -7.77 1.36
C GLN A 42 -4.47 -7.12 0.68
N ARG A 43 -5.53 -6.79 1.43
CA ARG A 43 -6.69 -6.08 0.88
C ARG A 43 -6.32 -4.69 0.38
N ASP A 44 -5.53 -3.95 1.14
CA ASP A 44 -5.09 -2.60 0.77
C ASP A 44 -4.14 -2.63 -0.43
N LEU A 45 -3.21 -3.58 -0.46
CA LEU A 45 -2.32 -3.82 -1.59
C LEU A 45 -3.09 -4.20 -2.85
N ASN A 46 -4.15 -5.01 -2.74
CA ASN A 46 -5.00 -5.33 -3.87
C ASN A 46 -5.70 -4.08 -4.44
N VAL A 47 -6.10 -3.12 -3.60
CA VAL A 47 -6.65 -1.85 -4.06
C VAL A 47 -5.58 -1.06 -4.83
N LEU A 48 -4.36 -0.96 -4.29
CA LEU A 48 -3.26 -0.26 -4.98
C LEU A 48 -2.90 -0.94 -6.31
N ALA A 49 -2.82 -2.28 -6.33
CA ALA A 49 -2.47 -3.06 -7.50
C ALA A 49 -3.54 -2.98 -8.59
N TYR A 50 -4.82 -3.03 -8.22
CA TYR A 50 -5.94 -2.81 -9.14
C TYR A 50 -5.89 -1.43 -9.82
N ASN A 51 -5.25 -0.45 -9.18
CA ASN A 51 -5.08 0.90 -9.71
C ASN A 51 -3.70 1.12 -10.37
N ASP A 52 -2.93 0.06 -10.63
CA ASP A 52 -1.57 0.08 -11.17
C ASP A 52 -0.60 0.97 -10.37
N LEU A 53 -0.78 1.06 -9.05
CA LEU A 53 0.10 1.88 -8.20
C LEU A 53 1.24 1.07 -7.60
N VAL A 54 1.02 -0.23 -7.41
CA VAL A 54 2.03 -1.18 -6.92
C VAL A 54 1.93 -2.47 -7.71
N GLU A 55 3.03 -3.19 -7.75
CA GLU A 55 3.14 -4.51 -8.36
C GLU A 55 3.97 -5.45 -7.49
N SER A 56 3.90 -6.74 -7.79
CA SER A 56 4.60 -7.78 -7.04
C SER A 56 5.73 -8.38 -7.87
N PRO A 57 6.99 -7.95 -7.67
CA PRO A 57 8.14 -8.48 -8.43
C PRO A 57 8.50 -9.93 -8.02
N GLY A 58 7.99 -10.39 -6.88
CA GLY A 58 8.17 -11.74 -6.36
C GLY A 58 7.17 -12.03 -5.26
N ARG A 59 6.97 -13.32 -4.94
CA ARG A 59 5.95 -13.74 -3.95
C ARG A 59 6.14 -12.98 -2.63
N GLY A 60 5.10 -12.24 -2.22
CA GLY A 60 5.06 -11.50 -0.95
C GLY A 60 5.85 -10.19 -0.97
N GLN A 61 6.49 -9.83 -2.08
CA GLN A 61 7.20 -8.58 -2.30
C GLN A 61 6.33 -7.60 -3.08
N TRP A 62 6.50 -6.31 -2.81
CA TRP A 62 5.73 -5.22 -3.37
C TRP A 62 6.63 -4.02 -3.67
N THR A 63 6.47 -3.44 -4.86
CA THR A 63 7.15 -2.22 -5.28
C THR A 63 6.17 -1.28 -5.97
N THR A 64 6.50 0.01 -6.09
CA THR A 64 5.66 0.97 -6.83
C THR A 64 5.91 0.86 -8.33
N THR A 65 4.86 1.07 -9.13
CA THR A 65 5.00 1.18 -10.58
C THR A 65 5.55 2.56 -10.99
N GLU A 66 5.83 2.74 -12.28
CA GLU A 66 6.25 4.02 -12.86
C GLU A 66 5.09 5.04 -13.04
N LYS A 67 3.86 4.67 -12.65
CA LYS A 67 2.67 5.51 -12.82
C LYS A 67 2.84 6.84 -12.08
N LYS A 68 2.75 7.96 -12.81
CA LYS A 68 2.84 9.30 -12.22
C LYS A 68 1.60 9.58 -11.37
N VAL A 69 1.80 9.68 -10.06
CA VAL A 69 0.74 10.04 -9.10
C VAL A 69 0.98 11.45 -8.58
N LYS A 70 -0.05 12.31 -8.62
CA LYS A 70 -0.03 13.60 -7.92
C LYS A 70 -0.20 13.35 -6.42
N MET A 71 0.82 13.66 -5.63
CA MET A 71 0.73 13.64 -4.18
C MET A 71 0.14 14.98 -3.71
N THR A 72 -1.15 14.99 -3.38
CA THR A 72 -1.78 16.13 -2.70
C THR A 72 -1.68 15.94 -1.19
N SER A 73 -1.38 17.02 -0.46
CA SER A 73 -1.34 17.05 1.00
C SER A 73 -2.73 16.83 1.59
#